data_AF-A0A9D1CDZ1-F1
#
_entry.id   AF-A0A9D1CDZ1-F1
#
_cell.length_a   1.000
_cell.length_b   1.000
_cell.length_c   1.000
_cell.angle_alpha   90.00
_cell.angle_beta   90.00
_cell.angle_gamma   90.00
#
_symmetry.space_group_name_H-M   'P 1'
#
loop_
_entity.id
_entity.type
_entity.pdbx_description
1 polymer ?
#
loop_
_entity_poly.entity_id
_entity_poly.type
_entity_poly.pdbx_seq_one_letter_code
_entity_poly.pdbx_strand_id
1 'polypeptide(L)' 'MIIKEIKEKARTYLCYIMSSNISQATSSQSLDSLLNNMEMLKKAIPKSEVLYALDGEGIQITKSISQYPKLNGL' A
#
# COMPACT_ATOMS: atom_id res chain seq x y z
N MET A 1 24.82 -2.80 -12.66
CA MET A 1 24.75 -1.54 -11.89
C MET A 1 23.38 -0.86 -11.98
N ILE A 2 22.81 -0.69 -13.18
CA ILE A 2 21.52 0.01 -13.44
C ILE A 2 20.32 -0.51 -12.61
N ILE A 3 20.20 -1.84 -12.43
CA ILE A 3 19.06 -2.44 -11.70
C ILE A 3 19.07 -2.05 -10.20
N LYS A 4 20.25 -1.88 -9.59
CA LYS A 4 20.38 -1.56 -8.17
C LYS A 4 19.89 -0.14 -7.89
N GLU A 5 20.30 0.83 -8.71
CA GLU A 5 19.87 2.21 -8.61
C GLU A 5 18.36 2.39 -8.83
N ILE A 6 17.77 1.64 -9.77
CA ILE A 6 16.31 1.66 -10.01
C ILE A 6 15.56 1.16 -8.77
N LYS A 7 16.02 0.05 -8.17
CA LYS A 7 15.41 -0.50 -6.94
C LYS A 7 15.56 0.45 -5.75
N GLU A 8 16.71 1.08 -5.59
CA GLU A 8 16.97 2.06 -4.52
C GLU A 8 16.09 3.31 -4.67
N LYS A 9 15.94 3.83 -5.89
CA LYS A 9 15.06 4.96 -6.20
C LYS A 9 13.59 4.59 -5.97
N ALA A 10 13.15 3.42 -6.43
CA ALA A 10 11.79 2.93 -6.22
C ALA A 10 11.48 2.73 -4.72
N ARG A 11 12.42 2.15 -3.97
CA ARG A 11 12.29 1.99 -2.51
C ARG A 11 12.18 3.34 -1.81
N THR A 12 13.05 4.29 -2.17
CA THR A 12 13.03 5.64 -1.58
C THR A 12 11.72 6.36 -1.87
N TYR A 13 11.22 6.27 -3.12
CA TYR A 13 9.94 6.86 -3.50
C TYR A 13 8.76 6.22 -2.76
N LEU A 14 8.76 4.89 -2.62
CA LEU A 14 7.75 4.18 -1.84
C LEU A 14 7.78 4.59 -0.36
N CYS A 15 8.97 4.64 0.26
CA CYS A 15 9.12 5.09 1.65
C CYS A 15 8.63 6.53 1.83
N TYR A 16 8.90 7.42 0.87
CA TYR A 16 8.40 8.79 0.87
C TYR A 16 6.86 8.83 0.82
N ILE A 17 6.23 8.10 -0.10
CA ILE A 17 4.77 7.99 -0.19
C ILE A 17 4.18 7.43 1.10
N MET A 18 4.77 6.36 1.65
CA MET A 18 4.32 5.78 2.91
C MET A 18 4.43 6.79 4.05
N SER A 19 5.56 7.47 4.22
CA SER A 19 5.74 8.44 5.30
C SER A 19 4.79 9.64 5.20
N SER A 20 4.43 10.06 3.98
CA SER A 20 3.54 11.20 3.74
C SER A 20 2.06 10.87 3.89
N ASN A 21 1.66 9.61 3.68
CA ASN A 21 0.27 9.17 3.74
C ASN A 21 -0.04 8.33 4.99
N ILE A 22 0.99 7.82 5.67
CA ILE A 22 0.92 6.97 6.86
C ILE A 22 1.71 7.67 7.98
N SER A 23 1.31 8.90 8.29
CA SER A 23 1.90 9.68 9.40
C SER A 23 1.55 9.01 10.73
N GLN A 24 2.50 8.31 11.36
CA GLN A 24 2.51 7.93 12.78
C GLN A 24 1.22 7.27 13.36
N ALA A 25 0.37 6.69 12.53
CA ALA A 25 -0.91 6.08 12.95
C ALA A 25 -0.78 4.62 13.40
N THR A 26 0.44 4.12 13.66
CA THR A 26 0.60 2.78 14.25
C THR A 26 0.19 2.74 15.73
N SER A 27 -0.19 3.87 16.31
CA SER A 27 -0.78 3.95 17.66
C SER A 27 -2.29 3.69 17.71
N SER A 28 -2.99 3.56 16.56
CA SER A 28 -4.39 3.10 16.56
C SER A 28 -4.48 1.71 15.95
N GLN A 29 -4.72 0.72 16.82
CA GLN A 29 -4.84 -0.72 16.55
C GLN A 29 -6.04 -1.13 15.67
N SER A 30 -6.65 -0.22 14.90
CA SER A 30 -7.86 -0.54 14.12
C SER A 30 -7.55 -0.82 12.65
N LEU A 31 -8.12 -1.92 12.14
CA LEU A 31 -8.18 -2.27 10.73
C LEU A 31 -8.74 -1.13 9.86
N ASP A 32 -9.62 -0.29 10.42
CA ASP A 32 -10.20 0.86 9.72
C ASP A 32 -9.15 1.92 9.38
N SER A 33 -8.20 2.18 10.28
CA SER A 33 -7.10 3.10 10.04
C SER A 33 -6.17 2.59 8.93
N LEU A 34 -5.94 1.27 8.89
CA LEU A 34 -5.19 0.63 7.80
C LEU A 34 -5.92 0.80 6.46
N LEU A 35 -7.23 0.54 6.41
CA LEU A 35 -8.03 0.69 5.19
C LEU A 35 -8.02 2.14 4.67
N ASN A 36 -8.17 3.12 5.56
CA ASN A 36 -8.09 4.54 5.20
C ASN A 36 -6.72 4.91 4.61
N ASN A 37 -5.63 4.42 5.20
CA ASN A 37 -4.28 4.63 4.69
C ASN A 37 -4.09 3.97 3.31
N MET A 38 -4.66 2.79 3.09
CA MET A 38 -4.59 2.10 1.80
C MET A 38 -5.33 2.85 0.68
N GLU A 39 -6.46 3.49 0.98
CA GLU A 39 -7.15 4.38 0.03
C GLU A 39 -6.30 5.62 -0.33
N MET A 40 -5.56 6.19 0.63
CA MET A 40 -4.61 7.26 0.35
C MET A 40 -3.45 6.78 -0.54
N LEU A 41 -2.91 5.60 -0.26
CA LEU A 41 -1.85 4.99 -1.07
C LEU A 41 -2.29 4.74 -2.51
N LYS A 42 -3.52 4.27 -2.74
CA LYS A 42 -4.08 4.10 -4.09
C LYS A 42 -4.07 5.41 -4.87
N LYS A 43 -4.43 6.51 -4.23
CA LYS A 43 -4.39 7.85 -4.84
C LYS A 43 -2.95 8.29 -5.15
N ALA A 44 -2.00 7.95 -4.30
CA ALA A 44 -0.58 8.27 -4.50
C ALA A 44 0.11 7.39 -5.56
N ILE A 45 -0.42 6.18 -5.82
CA ILE A 45 0.13 5.23 -6.80
C ILE A 45 -0.94 4.88 -7.85
N PRO A 46 -1.31 5.82 -8.75
CA PRO A 46 -2.43 5.64 -9.67
C PRO A 46 -2.22 4.54 -10.72
N LYS A 47 -0.98 4.08 -10.91
CA LYS A 47 -0.65 2.97 -11.82
C LYS A 47 -0.79 1.59 -11.16
N SER A 48 -1.08 1.53 -9.87
CA SER A 48 -1.31 0.27 -9.19
C SER A 48 -2.65 -0.33 -9.64
N GLU A 49 -2.64 -1.62 -10.00
CA GLU A 49 -3.87 -2.30 -10.39
C GLU A 49 -4.69 -2.74 -9.17
N VAL A 50 -4.01 -3.19 -8.11
CA VAL A 50 -4.61 -3.69 -6.87
C VAL A 50 -3.70 -3.41 -5.68
N LEU A 51 -4.29 -3.03 -4.54
CA LEU A 51 -3.65 -2.98 -3.23
C LEU A 51 -4.35 -3.95 -2.27
N TYR A 52 -3.58 -4.73 -1.52
CA TYR A 52 -4.03 -5.56 -0.40
C TYR A 52 -2.95 -5.60 0.67
N ALA A 53 -3.32 -5.95 1.90
CA ALA A 53 -2.40 -6.20 3.00
C ALA A 53 -2.34 -7.71 3.29
N LEU A 54 -1.13 -8.19 3.57
CA LEU A 54 -0.87 -9.55 4.04
C LEU A 54 -0.44 -9.51 5.51
N ASP A 55 -0.76 -10.56 6.26
CA ASP A 55 -0.17 -10.80 7.57
C ASP A 55 1.23 -11.44 7.49
N GLY A 56 1.82 -11.77 8.65
CA GLY A 56 3.14 -12.40 8.73
C GLY A 56 3.22 -13.81 8.16
N GLU A 57 2.09 -14.47 7.92
CA GLU A 57 2.00 -15.79 7.29
C GLU A 57 1.74 -15.68 5.78
N GLY A 58 1.57 -14.46 5.26
CA GLY A 58 1.28 -14.19 3.86
C GLY A 58 -0.20 -14.32 3.50
N ILE A 59 -1.10 -14.34 4.49
CA ILE A 59 -2.55 -14.41 4.27
C ILE A 59 -3.10 -13.01 4.07
N GLN A 60 -3.97 -12.84 3.07
CA GLN A 60 -4.65 -11.57 2.82
C GLN A 60 -5.66 -11.24 3.92
N ILE A 61 -5.46 -10.10 4.58
CA ILE A 61 -6.27 -9.65 5.72
C ILE A 61 -7.22 -8.50 5.38
N THR A 62 -7.10 -7.91 4.18
CA THR A 62 -7.95 -6.81 3.70
C THR A 62 -8.55 -7.17 2.35
N LYS A 63 -9.72 -6.64 2.01
CA LYS A 63 -10.23 -6.68 0.64
C LYS A 63 -9.25 -5.99 -0.32
N SER A 64 -9.15 -6.52 -1.53
CA SER A 64 -8.42 -5.91 -2.63
C SER A 64 -9.05 -4.56 -2.99
N ILE A 65 -8.23 -3.52 -3.01
CA ILE A 65 -8.61 -2.18 -3.41
C ILE A 65 -8.10 -1.96 -4.83
N SER A 66 -9.02 -1.84 -5.78
CA SER A 66 -8.71 -1.63 -7.19
C SER A 66 -9.53 -0.50 -7.80
N GLN A 67 -9.00 0.09 -8.87
CA GLN A 67 -9.79 0.92 -9.78
C GLN A 67 -10.63 0.07 -10.77
N TYR A 68 -10.30 -1.21 -10.91
CA TYR A 68 -11.00 -2.16 -11.75
C TYR A 68 -11.99 -2.97 -10.89
N PRO A 69 -13.31 -2.83 -11.07
CA PRO A 69 -14.29 -3.50 -10.22
C PRO A 69 -14.15 -5.02 -10.17
N LYS A 70 -13.65 -5.62 -11.26
CA LYS A 70 -13.40 -7.07 -11.37
C LYS A 70 -12.26 -7.57 -10.47
N LEU A 71 -11.42 -6.66 -9.99
CA LEU A 71 -10.27 -6.97 -9.13
C LEU A 71 -10.55 -6.61 -7.66
N ASN A 72 -11.74 -6.09 -7.35
CA ASN A 72 -12.18 -5.92 -5.97
C ASN A 72 -12.70 -7.27 -5.46
N GLY A 73 -12.09 -7.79 -4.39
CA GLY A 73 -12.38 -9.13 -3.87
C GLY A 73 -11.61 -9.44 -2.60
N LEU A 74 -11.78 -10.65 -2.07
CA LEU A 74 -10.96 -11.26 -1.03
C LEU A 74 -10.31 -12.50 -1.62
#